data_AF-X1M6L0-F1
#
_entry.id   AF-X1M6L0-F1
#
_cell.length_a   1.000
_cell.length_b   1.000
_cell.length_c   1.000
_cell.angle_alpha   90.00
_cell.angle_beta   90.00
_cell.angle_gamma   90.00
#
_symmetry.space_group_name_H-M   'P 1'
#
loop_
_entity.id
_entity.type
_entity.pdbx_description
1 polymer ?
#
loop_
_entity_poly.entity_id
_entity_poly.type
_entity_poly.pdbx_seq_one_letter_code
_entity_poly.pdbx_strand_id
1 'polypeptide(L)' 'GASLAGGVGTVIGSVTGAFLIRIIDNGLILAGAPGYWFRVFVGMVLIIALTLNRIIEAKVHKMR' A
#
# COMPACT_ATOMS: atom_id res chain seq x y z
N GLY A 1 -0.90 5.90 -2.77
CA GLY A 1 -1.67 6.12 -4.00
C GLY A 1 -2.05 7.58 -4.02
N ALA A 2 -1.80 8.27 -5.13
CA ALA A 2 -2.08 9.69 -5.24
C ALA A 2 -3.58 9.74 -5.44
N SER A 3 -4.27 10.43 -4.55
CA SER A 3 -5.73 10.39 -4.50
C SER A 3 -6.31 10.83 -5.84
N LEU A 4 -7.09 9.96 -6.49
CA LEU A 4 -7.92 10.31 -7.66
C LEU A 4 -9.22 11.03 -7.24
N ALA A 5 -9.54 11.09 -5.94
CA ALA A 5 -10.77 11.69 -5.40
C ALA A 5 -10.52 12.82 -4.38
N GLY A 6 -9.27 13.24 -4.17
CA GLY A 6 -8.90 14.32 -3.24
C GLY A 6 -8.94 13.89 -1.76
N GLY A 7 -7.78 13.56 -1.20
CA GLY A 7 -7.64 13.20 0.21
C GLY A 7 -6.36 12.42 0.46
N VAL A 8 -5.36 13.08 1.07
CA VAL A 8 -4.15 12.51 1.70
C VAL A 8 -3.35 11.52 0.85
N GLY A 9 -2.67 12.02 -0.17
CA GLY A 9 -1.65 11.28 -0.90
C GLY A 9 -1.03 12.13 -1.99
N THR A 10 0.17 12.67 -1.75
CA THR A 10 0.87 13.48 -2.76
C THR A 10 1.37 12.57 -3.90
N VAL A 11 1.54 13.16 -5.09
CA VAL A 11 2.18 12.49 -6.25
C VAL A 11 3.52 11.89 -5.82
N ILE A 12 4.31 12.67 -5.08
CA ILE A 12 5.60 12.26 -4.53
C ILE A 12 5.47 11.03 -3.63
N GLY A 13 4.54 11.04 -2.65
CA GLY A 13 4.33 9.89 -1.77
C GLY A 13 3.91 8.61 -2.52
N SER A 14 3.32 8.76 -3.69
CA SER A 14 2.84 7.64 -4.51
C SER A 14 3.92 7.07 -5.41
N VAL A 15 4.77 7.93 -5.96
CA VAL A 15 6.00 7.51 -6.64
C VAL A 15 6.91 6.79 -5.66
N THR A 16 7.11 7.33 -4.46
CA THR A 16 7.91 6.68 -3.40
C THR A 16 7.29 5.35 -2.97
N GLY A 17 5.97 5.28 -2.78
CA GLY A 17 5.29 4.03 -2.44
C GLY A 17 5.39 2.97 -3.54
N ALA A 18 5.23 3.35 -4.81
CA ALA A 18 5.38 2.45 -5.95
C ALA A 18 6.84 1.95 -6.09
N PHE A 19 7.82 2.81 -5.84
CA PHE A 19 9.23 2.45 -5.83
C PHE A 19 9.54 1.43 -4.73
N LEU A 20 9.01 1.61 -3.52
CA LEU A 20 9.17 0.66 -2.41
C LEU A 20 8.60 -0.73 -2.74
N ILE A 21 7.39 -0.80 -3.33
CA ILE A 21 6.78 -2.09 -3.73
C ILE A 21 7.71 -2.85 -4.69
N ARG A 22 8.32 -2.13 -5.63
CA ARG A 22 9.22 -2.71 -6.65
C ARG A 22 10.56 -3.15 -6.08
N ILE A 23 11.06 -2.48 -5.04
CA ILE A 23 12.23 -2.94 -4.26
C ILE A 23 11.90 -4.24 -3.52
N ILE A 24 10.73 -4.32 -2.87
CA ILE A 24 10.33 -5.53 -2.13
C ILE A 24 10.16 -6.71 -3.09
N ASP A 25 9.54 -6.49 -4.26
CA ASP A 25 9.39 -7.53 -5.30
C ASP A 25 10.74 -8.09 -5.74
N ASN A 26 11.67 -7.21 -6.13
CA ASN A 26 13.02 -7.64 -6.53
C ASN A 26 13.82 -8.24 -5.36
N GLY A 27 13.67 -7.70 -4.14
CA GLY A 27 14.33 -8.21 -2.94
C GLY A 27 13.84 -9.61 -2.56
N LEU A 28 12.55 -9.91 -2.72
CA LEU A 28 12.01 -11.23 -2.45
C LEU A 28 12.49 -12.27 -3.47
N ILE A 29 12.56 -11.87 -4.75
CA ILE A 29 13.12 -12.69 -5.83
C ILE A 29 14.60 -13.01 -5.56
N LEU A 30 15.39 -12.00 -5.16
CA LEU A 30 16.81 -12.19 -4.79
C LEU A 30 17.01 -13.03 -3.53
N ALA A 31 16.05 -12.99 -2.59
CA ALA A 31 16.06 -13.83 -1.39
C ALA A 31 15.71 -15.30 -1.66
N GLY A 32 15.47 -15.69 -2.92
CA GLY A 32 15.13 -17.07 -3.30
C GLY A 32 13.70 -17.48 -2.92
N ALA A 33 12.86 -16.53 -2.50
CA ALA A 33 11.45 -16.80 -2.22
C ALA A 33 10.69 -16.99 -3.54
N PRO A 34 9.77 -17.95 -3.65
CA PRO A 34 8.97 -18.10 -4.86
C PRO A 34 8.13 -16.83 -5.07
N GLY A 35 8.33 -16.13 -6.20
CA GLY A 35 7.58 -14.90 -6.53
C GLY A 35 6.05 -15.08 -6.51
N TYR A 36 5.57 -16.32 -6.59
CA TYR A 36 4.16 -16.69 -6.36
C TYR A 36 3.61 -16.23 -4.98
N TRP A 37 4.41 -16.37 -3.91
CA TRP A 37 3.99 -15.97 -2.56
C TRP A 37 3.96 -14.46 -2.36
N PHE A 38 4.74 -13.70 -3.14
CA PHE A 38 4.76 -12.24 -3.08
C PHE A 38 3.37 -11.66 -3.38
N ARG A 39 2.66 -12.19 -4.38
CA ARG A 39 1.32 -11.71 -4.74
C ARG A 39 0.30 -11.87 -3.61
N VAL A 40 0.39 -12.98 -2.87
CA VAL A 40 -0.48 -13.25 -1.71
C VAL A 40 -0.13 -12.31 -0.55
N PHE A 41 1.16 -12.12 -0.26
CA PHE A 41 1.63 -11.22 0.79
C PHE A 41 1.24 -9.76 0.52
N VAL A 42 1.47 -9.27 -0.69
CA VAL A 42 1.07 -7.92 -1.10
C VAL A 42 -0.44 -7.75 -1.00
N GLY A 43 -1.23 -8.74 -1.42
CA GLY A 43 -2.68 -8.73 -1.26
C GLY A 43 -3.11 -8.62 0.21
N MET A 44 -2.50 -9.42 1.09
CA MET A 44 -2.80 -9.39 2.52
C MET A 44 -2.46 -8.04 3.16
N VAL A 45 -1.27 -7.50 2.87
CA VAL A 45 -0.84 -6.18 3.35
C VAL A 45 -1.76 -5.08 2.84
N LEU A 46 -2.19 -5.13 1.57
CA LEU A 46 -3.13 -4.16 1.00
C LEU A 46 -4.50 -4.20 1.70
N ILE A 47 -5.04 -5.40 1.96
CA ILE A 47 -6.32 -5.54 2.67
C ILE A 47 -6.21 -4.93 4.07
N ILE A 48 -5.13 -5.22 4.81
CA ILE A 48 -4.89 -4.65 6.15
C ILE A 48 -4.77 -3.12 6.06
N ALA A 49 -3.94 -2.61 5.16
CA ALA A 49 -3.74 -1.18 4.96
C ALA A 49 -5.04 -0.46 4.61
N LEU A 50 -5.85 -1.02 3.70
CA LEU A 50 -7.14 -0.45 3.30
C LEU A 50 -8.18 -0.53 4.41
N THR A 51 -8.21 -1.62 5.18
CA THR A 51 -9.16 -1.77 6.30
C THR A 51 -8.85 -0.74 7.37
N LEU A 52 -7.57 -0.60 7.75
CA LEU A 52 -7.13 0.43 8.69
C LEU A 52 -7.40 1.83 8.14
N ASN A 53 -7.12 2.07 6.84
CA ASN A 53 -7.38 3.34 6.19
C ASN A 53 -8.87 3.71 6.25
N ARG A 54 -9.77 2.77 5.93
CA ARG A 54 -11.23 2.98 6.02
C ARG A 54 -11.69 3.27 7.44
N ILE A 55 -11.14 2.58 8.45
CA ILE A 55 -11.48 2.84 9.86
C ILE A 55 -11.03 4.23 10.28
N ILE A 56 -9.82 4.64 9.90
CA ILE A 56 -9.27 5.97 10.20
C ILE A 56 -10.11 7.04 9.50
N GLU A 57 -10.44 6.86 8.22
CA GLU A 57 -11.25 7.78 7.43
C GLU A 57 -12.67 7.93 7.99
N ALA A 58 -13.31 6.82 8.39
CA ALA A 58 -14.60 6.85 9.08
C ALA A 58 -14.53 7.60 10.42
N LYS A 59 -13.39 7.53 11.13
CA LYS A 59 -13.16 8.28 12.38
C LYS A 59 -12.92 9.76 12.13
N VAL A 60 -12.18 10.11 11.07
CA VAL A 60 -11.89 11.49 10.67
C VAL A 60 -13.18 12.20 10.25
N HIS A 61 -14.08 11.51 9.56
CA HIS A 61 -15.37 12.10 9.14
C HIS A 61 -16.35 12.33 10.30
N LYS A 62 -16.19 11.61 11.42
CA LYS A 62 -17.01 11.74 12.65
C LYS A 62 -16.52 12.84 13.60
N MET A 63 -15.31 13.37 13.38
CA MET A 63 -14.73 14.49 14.16
C MET A 63 -14.93 15.87 13.51
N ARG A 64 -15.58 15.93 12.34
CA ARG A 64 -15.98 17.18 11.69
C ARG A 64 -17.46 17.46 11.89
#